data_AF-B6YXR6-F1
#
_entry.id   AF-B6YXR6-F1
#
_cell.length_a   1.000
_cell.length_b   1.000
_cell.length_c   1.000
_cell.angle_alpha   90.00
_cell.angle_beta   90.00
_cell.angle_gamma   90.00
#
_symmetry.space_group_name_H-M   'P 1'
#
loop_
_entity.id
_entity.type
_entity.pdbx_description
1 polymer ?
#
loop_
_entity_poly.entity_id
_entity_poly.type
_entity_poly.pdbx_seq_one_letter_code
_entity_poly.pdbx_strand_id
1 'polypeptide(L)'
;MVIKYEPLNRRERIVKLFREAIEAENVKDLNAAKRKLDKIMELAKDKEPEFYFEACFRMADVFVQEDNYRGAVKCAIRGIYRAPSRDLYRLGIKRLGDLLFIMKKEGRLRELAESMEVTLSLVKDDEELHRFTQALVRLAKGENVKPDFSLKEFNEIIEALKE
;
A
#
# COMPACT_ATOMS: atom_id res chain seq x y z
N MET A 1 15.20 -4.24 41.28
CA MET A 1 14.17 -4.56 40.28
C MET A 1 14.20 -3.46 39.22
N VAL A 2 14.77 -3.72 38.04
CA VAL A 2 14.91 -2.70 37.00
C VAL A 2 13.57 -2.61 36.27
N ILE A 3 12.81 -1.56 36.53
CA ILE A 3 11.61 -1.26 35.73
C ILE A 3 12.11 -0.84 34.35
N LYS A 4 12.03 -1.73 33.36
CA LYS A 4 12.21 -1.36 31.94
C LYS A 4 11.05 -0.43 31.57
N TYR A 5 11.29 0.87 31.68
CA TYR A 5 10.37 1.92 31.26
C TYR A 5 10.50 2.12 29.75
N GLU A 6 9.77 1.37 28.93
CA GLU A 6 9.48 1.75 27.54
C GLU A 6 8.17 1.12 27.10
N PRO A 7 7.04 1.87 27.13
CA PRO A 7 6.14 1.87 25.97
C PRO A 7 5.28 3.16 25.76
N LEU A 8 5.61 4.33 26.32
CA LEU A 8 4.86 5.58 26.04
C LEU A 8 5.41 6.35 24.81
N ASN A 9 6.73 6.39 24.62
CA ASN A 9 7.35 7.27 23.62
C ASN A 9 7.13 6.83 22.16
N ARG A 10 7.02 5.53 21.84
CA ARG A 10 6.94 5.07 20.43
C ARG A 10 5.63 5.46 19.76
N ARG A 11 4.48 5.12 20.37
CA ARG A 11 3.16 5.43 19.80
C ARG A 11 2.94 6.93 19.71
N GLU A 12 3.30 7.67 20.76
CA GLU A 12 3.27 9.14 20.76
C GLU A 12 4.14 9.71 19.64
N ARG A 13 5.35 9.17 19.44
CA ARG A 13 6.23 9.57 18.36
C ARG A 13 5.62 9.28 16.99
N ILE A 14 5.03 8.11 16.78
CA ILE A 14 4.35 7.75 15.53
C ILE A 14 3.18 8.70 15.25
N VAL A 15 2.33 8.97 16.25
CA VAL A 15 1.19 9.89 16.09
C VAL A 15 1.67 11.31 15.78
N LYS A 16 2.75 11.78 16.44
CA LYS A 16 3.38 13.06 16.12
C LYS A 16 3.91 13.08 14.68
N LEU A 17 4.56 12.01 14.23
CA LEU A 17 5.05 11.91 12.84
C LEU A 17 3.92 11.90 11.83
N PHE A 18 2.77 11.27 12.12
CA PHE A 18 1.60 11.35 11.25
C PHE A 18 1.09 12.78 11.12
N ARG A 19 0.97 13.51 12.24
CA ARG A 19 0.58 14.93 12.22
C ARG A 19 1.55 15.76 11.37
N GLU A 20 2.85 15.59 11.60
CA GLU A 20 3.88 16.30 10.85
C GLU A 20 3.89 15.93 9.37
N ALA A 21 3.52 14.70 9.00
CA ALA A 21 3.39 14.29 7.61
C ALA A 21 2.20 15.00 6.93
N ILE A 22 1.06 15.10 7.63
CA ILE A 22 -0.13 15.83 7.16
C ILE A 22 0.19 17.32 7.00
N GLU A 23 0.89 17.92 7.98
CA GLU A 23 1.32 19.32 7.91
C GLU A 23 2.22 19.58 6.70
N ALA A 24 3.17 18.68 6.44
CA ALA A 24 4.05 18.75 5.26
C ALA A 24 3.27 18.62 3.95
N GLU A 25 2.34 17.66 3.88
CA GLU A 25 1.47 17.45 2.72
C GLU A 25 0.59 18.68 2.43
N ASN A 26 0.02 19.30 3.47
CA ASN A 26 -0.82 20.50 3.35
C ASN A 26 -0.07 21.70 2.74
N VAL A 27 1.24 21.82 3.00
CA VAL A 27 2.10 22.86 2.38
C VAL A 27 2.78 22.38 1.09
N LYS A 28 2.35 21.23 0.54
CA LYS A 28 2.88 20.58 -0.67
C LYS A 28 4.36 20.17 -0.58
N ASP A 29 4.92 20.03 0.62
CA ASP A 29 6.23 19.41 0.82
C ASP A 29 6.09 17.89 0.88
N LEU A 30 5.83 17.30 -0.28
CA LEU A 30 5.60 15.85 -0.44
C LEU A 30 6.84 15.04 -0.04
N ASN A 31 8.04 15.58 -0.25
CA ASN A 31 9.29 14.93 0.16
C ASN A 31 9.45 14.87 1.69
N ALA A 32 9.06 15.91 2.42
CA ALA A 32 9.02 15.84 3.88
C ALA A 32 7.93 14.88 4.35
N ALA A 33 6.73 14.89 3.75
CA ALA A 33 5.65 13.96 4.09
C ALA A 33 6.10 12.50 3.94
N LYS A 34 6.71 12.13 2.81
CA LYS A 34 7.26 10.79 2.58
C LYS A 34 8.31 10.41 3.62
N ARG A 35 9.29 11.29 3.90
CA ARG A 35 10.33 11.02 4.92
C ARG A 35 9.73 10.73 6.30
N LYS A 36 8.65 11.42 6.69
CA LYS A 36 7.95 11.17 7.96
C LYS A 36 7.22 9.84 7.94
N LEU A 37 6.52 9.52 6.85
CA LEU A 37 5.81 8.25 6.67
C LEU A 37 6.78 7.05 6.64
N ASP A 38 7.92 7.16 5.96
CA ASP A 38 8.99 6.16 6.00
C ASP A 38 9.48 5.94 7.42
N LYS A 39 9.66 7.01 8.19
CA LYS A 39 10.06 6.87 9.59
C LYS A 39 9.01 6.17 10.45
N ILE A 40 7.73 6.41 10.18
CA ILE A 40 6.65 5.68 10.85
C ILE A 40 6.72 4.20 10.51
N MET A 41 6.88 3.86 9.23
CA MET A 41 6.98 2.47 8.78
C MET A 41 8.16 1.74 9.44
N GLU A 42 9.32 2.39 9.58
CA GLU A 42 10.46 1.81 10.32
C GLU A 42 10.13 1.53 11.79
N LEU A 43 9.50 2.49 12.48
CA LEU A 43 9.17 2.37 13.91
C LEU A 43 8.06 1.35 14.19
N ALA A 44 7.12 1.22 13.25
CA ALA A 44 5.90 0.45 13.40
C ALA A 44 6.03 -1.02 12.96
N LYS A 45 6.97 -1.33 12.06
CA LYS A 45 7.08 -2.58 11.30
C LYS A 45 6.79 -3.88 12.06
N ASP A 46 7.31 -4.01 13.28
CA ASP A 46 7.24 -5.24 14.08
C ASP A 46 6.45 -5.09 15.40
N LYS A 47 6.03 -3.86 15.72
CA LYS A 47 5.49 -3.52 17.06
C LYS A 47 4.14 -2.86 17.01
N GLU A 48 3.82 -2.17 15.93
CA GLU A 48 2.57 -1.41 15.76
C GLU A 48 2.04 -1.57 14.33
N PRO A 49 1.67 -2.80 13.93
CA PRO A 49 1.36 -3.13 12.54
C PRO A 49 0.19 -2.32 11.96
N GLU A 50 -0.75 -1.84 12.79
CA GLU A 50 -1.84 -0.96 12.36
C GLU A 50 -1.31 0.41 11.89
N PHE A 51 -0.32 0.97 12.60
CA PHE A 51 0.33 2.21 12.16
C PHE A 51 1.19 1.99 10.91
N TYR A 52 1.81 0.82 10.79
CA TYR A 52 2.54 0.46 9.58
C TYR A 52 1.60 0.39 8.37
N PHE A 53 0.45 -0.28 8.54
CA PHE A 53 -0.59 -0.39 7.53
C PHE A 53 -1.07 1.00 7.09
N GLU A 54 -1.44 1.87 8.02
CA GLU A 54 -1.94 3.20 7.67
C GLU A 54 -0.85 4.06 7.02
N ALA A 55 0.40 3.99 7.49
CA ALA A 55 1.50 4.71 6.88
C ALA A 55 1.76 4.26 5.43
N CYS A 56 1.58 2.97 5.12
CA CYS A 56 1.69 2.48 3.74
C CYS A 56 0.65 3.12 2.83
N PHE A 57 -0.60 3.25 3.27
CA PHE A 57 -1.63 3.84 2.43
C PHE A 57 -1.56 5.38 2.37
N ARG A 58 -1.19 6.06 3.45
CA ARG A 58 -0.87 7.50 3.40
C ARG A 58 0.28 7.79 2.45
N MET A 59 1.29 6.91 2.41
CA MET A 59 2.37 7.00 1.43
C MET A 59 1.86 6.81 0.00
N ALA A 60 0.89 5.91 -0.20
CA ALA A 60 0.25 5.74 -1.50
C ALA A 60 -0.49 7.01 -1.94
N ASP A 61 -1.22 7.67 -1.05
CA ASP A 61 -1.90 8.95 -1.33
C ASP A 61 -0.91 10.04 -1.77
N VAL A 62 0.24 10.14 -1.09
CA VAL A 62 1.31 11.07 -1.46
C VAL A 62 1.91 10.72 -2.83
N PHE A 63 2.10 9.45 -3.13
CA PHE A 63 2.60 9.04 -4.45
C PHE A 63 1.61 9.34 -5.58
N VAL A 64 0.30 9.25 -5.33
CA VAL A 64 -0.72 9.69 -6.30
C VAL A 64 -0.59 11.20 -6.57
N GLN A 65 -0.37 12.01 -5.54
CA GLN A 65 -0.14 13.46 -5.70
C GLN A 65 1.14 13.80 -6.49
N GLU A 66 2.10 12.87 -6.56
CA GLU A 66 3.32 12.99 -7.37
C GLU A 66 3.18 12.34 -8.76
N ASP A 67 1.97 11.98 -9.20
CA ASP A 67 1.72 11.23 -10.44
C ASP A 67 2.50 9.90 -10.52
N ASN A 68 2.89 9.33 -9.37
CA ASN A 68 3.61 8.08 -9.25
C ASN A 68 2.68 6.93 -8.84
N TYR A 69 1.75 6.59 -9.73
CA TYR A 69 0.74 5.54 -9.49
C TYR A 69 1.36 4.17 -9.19
N ARG A 70 2.44 3.82 -9.91
CA ARG A 70 3.19 2.58 -9.60
C ARG A 70 3.70 2.58 -8.16
N GLY A 71 4.30 3.67 -7.68
CA GLY A 71 4.75 3.82 -6.30
C GLY A 71 3.62 3.65 -5.29
N ALA A 72 2.45 4.22 -5.61
CA ALA A 72 1.24 4.09 -4.79
C ALA A 72 0.79 2.62 -4.68
N VAL A 73 0.70 1.90 -5.81
CA VAL A 73 0.28 0.50 -5.84
C VAL A 73 1.24 -0.38 -5.05
N LYS A 74 2.56 -0.18 -5.19
CA LYS A 74 3.57 -0.90 -4.40
C LYS A 74 3.40 -0.69 -2.90
N CYS A 75 3.09 0.54 -2.47
CA CYS A 75 2.88 0.84 -1.06
C CYS A 75 1.58 0.21 -0.54
N ALA A 76 0.50 0.27 -1.30
CA ALA A 76 -0.76 -0.37 -0.94
C ALA A 76 -0.60 -1.89 -0.78
N ILE A 77 0.04 -2.57 -1.74
CA ILE A 77 0.33 -4.02 -1.67
C ILE A 77 1.19 -4.36 -0.45
N ARG A 78 2.21 -3.54 -0.15
CA ARG A 78 3.05 -3.69 1.05
C ARG A 78 2.25 -3.56 2.34
N GLY A 79 1.26 -2.66 2.37
CA GLY A 79 0.34 -2.50 3.50
C GLY A 79 -0.55 -3.72 3.69
N ILE A 80 -1.16 -4.22 2.60
CA ILE A 80 -2.01 -5.42 2.61
C ILE A 80 -1.24 -6.64 3.12
N TYR A 81 -0.03 -6.88 2.59
CA TYR A 81 0.81 -8.01 2.98
C TYR A 81 1.15 -8.04 4.48
N ARG A 82 1.24 -6.86 5.12
CA ARG A 82 1.54 -6.72 6.55
C ARG A 82 0.31 -6.39 7.41
N ALA A 83 -0.90 -6.53 6.86
CA ALA A 83 -2.11 -6.26 7.62
C ALA A 83 -2.19 -7.20 8.85
N PRO A 84 -2.39 -6.67 10.07
CA PRO A 84 -2.38 -7.49 11.28
C PRO A 84 -3.70 -8.24 11.52
N SER A 85 -4.71 -7.99 10.70
CA SER A 85 -6.02 -8.63 10.79
C SER A 85 -6.65 -8.80 9.42
N ARG A 86 -7.61 -9.74 9.34
CA ARG A 86 -8.39 -9.97 8.12
C ARG A 86 -9.20 -8.74 7.70
N ASP A 87 -9.65 -7.95 8.66
CA ASP A 87 -10.43 -6.73 8.38
C ASP A 87 -9.55 -5.67 7.73
N LEU A 88 -8.34 -5.45 8.25
CA LEU A 88 -7.38 -4.53 7.63
C LEU A 88 -6.89 -5.05 6.28
N TYR A 89 -6.72 -6.36 6.12
CA TYR A 89 -6.39 -6.97 4.83
C TYR A 89 -7.46 -6.63 3.77
N ARG A 90 -8.74 -6.88 4.09
CA ARG A 90 -9.87 -6.55 3.21
C ARG A 90 -10.01 -5.06 2.95
N LEU A 91 -9.86 -4.22 3.98
CA LEU A 91 -9.85 -2.77 3.82
C LEU A 91 -8.74 -2.32 2.87
N GLY A 92 -7.56 -2.91 3.00
CA GLY A 92 -6.42 -2.63 2.13
C GLY A 92 -6.69 -3.01 0.68
N ILE A 93 -7.31 -4.17 0.43
CA ILE A 93 -7.72 -4.58 -0.93
C ILE A 93 -8.70 -3.58 -1.52
N LYS A 94 -9.70 -3.14 -0.74
CA LYS A 94 -10.66 -2.13 -1.21
C LYS A 94 -9.97 -0.82 -1.60
N ARG A 95 -9.10 -0.28 -0.73
CA ARG A 95 -8.31 0.93 -1.03
C ARG A 95 -7.39 0.76 -2.23
N LEU A 96 -6.80 -0.42 -2.42
CA LEU A 96 -6.02 -0.74 -3.61
C LEU A 96 -6.90 -0.76 -4.87
N GLY A 97 -8.11 -1.31 -4.78
CA GLY A 97 -9.10 -1.27 -5.87
C GLY A 97 -9.44 0.15 -6.29
N ASP A 98 -9.72 1.04 -5.32
CA ASP A 98 -9.98 2.47 -5.58
C ASP A 98 -8.79 3.14 -6.29
N LEU A 99 -7.57 2.87 -5.82
CA LEU A 99 -6.34 3.36 -6.44
C LEU A 99 -6.17 2.87 -7.88
N LEU A 100 -6.37 1.57 -8.12
CA LEU A 100 -6.25 0.97 -9.45
C LEU A 100 -7.32 1.51 -10.41
N PHE A 101 -8.52 1.79 -9.91
CA PHE A 101 -9.58 2.41 -10.69
C PHE A 101 -9.22 3.85 -11.11
N ILE A 102 -8.65 4.65 -10.21
CA ILE A 102 -8.11 5.97 -10.55
C ILE A 102 -7.02 5.82 -11.61
N MET A 103 -6.05 4.94 -11.39
CA MET A 103 -4.96 4.68 -12.34
C MET A 103 -5.45 4.28 -13.73
N LYS A 104 -6.55 3.50 -13.80
CA LYS A 104 -7.23 3.16 -15.05
C LYS A 104 -7.85 4.37 -15.73
N LYS A 105 -8.61 5.18 -14.99
CA LYS A 105 -9.25 6.39 -15.53
C LYS A 105 -8.24 7.38 -16.10
N GLU A 106 -7.07 7.47 -15.49
CA GLU A 106 -5.96 8.31 -15.95
C GLU A 106 -5.14 7.67 -17.10
N GLY A 107 -5.50 6.47 -17.55
CA GLY A 107 -4.78 5.75 -18.62
C GLY A 107 -3.38 5.26 -18.22
N ARG A 108 -3.09 5.17 -16.92
CA ARG A 108 -1.75 4.90 -16.36
C ARG A 108 -1.50 3.42 -16.04
N LEU A 109 -2.49 2.53 -16.20
CA LEU A 109 -2.37 1.10 -15.83
C LEU A 109 -1.10 0.41 -16.36
N ARG A 110 -0.66 0.77 -17.58
CA ARG A 110 0.53 0.19 -18.22
C ARG A 110 1.81 0.35 -17.39
N GLU A 111 1.88 1.33 -16.49
CA GLU A 111 3.05 1.51 -15.62
C GLU A 111 3.32 0.31 -14.70
N LEU A 112 2.28 -0.48 -14.37
CA LEU A 112 2.46 -1.71 -13.58
C LEU A 112 3.14 -2.83 -14.36
N ALA A 113 3.31 -2.70 -15.68
CA ALA A 113 4.04 -3.67 -16.48
C ALA A 113 5.55 -3.68 -16.15
N GLU A 114 6.05 -2.61 -15.51
CA GLU A 114 7.47 -2.38 -15.29
C GLU A 114 7.85 -2.35 -13.81
N SER A 115 9.03 -2.91 -13.49
CA SER A 115 9.67 -2.77 -12.18
C SER A 115 8.86 -3.30 -10.99
N MET A 116 8.04 -4.33 -11.18
CA MET A 116 7.20 -4.94 -10.12
C MET A 116 7.84 -6.16 -9.44
N GLU A 117 9.04 -6.57 -9.86
CA GLU A 117 9.73 -7.79 -9.43
C GLU A 117 10.00 -7.79 -7.92
N VAL A 118 10.42 -6.65 -7.36
CA VAL A 118 10.65 -6.49 -5.92
C VAL A 118 9.35 -6.66 -5.14
N THR A 119 8.24 -6.13 -5.65
CA THR A 119 6.93 -6.23 -5.01
C THR A 119 6.39 -7.66 -5.08
N LEU A 120 6.56 -8.34 -6.22
CA LEU A 120 6.23 -9.76 -6.34
C LEU A 120 7.05 -10.61 -5.36
N SER A 121 8.37 -10.37 -5.26
CA SER A 121 9.22 -11.07 -4.31
C SER A 121 8.85 -10.79 -2.85
N LEU A 122 8.34 -9.59 -2.53
CA LEU A 122 7.91 -9.22 -1.19
C LEU A 122 6.70 -10.05 -0.73
N VAL A 123 5.74 -10.29 -1.63
CA VAL A 123 4.47 -10.95 -1.29
C VAL A 123 4.45 -12.44 -1.61
N LYS A 124 5.58 -13.03 -2.02
CA LYS A 124 5.68 -14.42 -2.48
C LYS A 124 5.13 -15.47 -1.49
N ASP A 125 5.17 -15.16 -0.19
CA ASP A 125 4.73 -16.06 0.88
C ASP A 125 3.21 -15.95 1.16
N ASP A 126 2.53 -14.95 0.57
CA ASP A 126 1.07 -14.86 0.49
C ASP A 126 0.65 -15.23 -0.94
N GLU A 127 0.31 -16.50 -1.15
CA GLU A 127 0.05 -17.07 -2.47
C GLU A 127 -1.08 -16.33 -3.22
N GLU A 128 -2.13 -15.91 -2.50
CA GLU A 128 -3.27 -15.24 -3.13
C GLU A 128 -2.92 -13.80 -3.53
N LEU A 129 -2.30 -13.04 -2.63
CA LEU A 129 -1.84 -11.67 -2.93
C LEU A 129 -0.77 -11.66 -4.03
N HIS A 130 0.12 -12.66 -4.02
CA HIS A 130 1.13 -12.82 -5.06
C HIS A 130 0.51 -13.08 -6.43
N ARG A 131 -0.40 -14.06 -6.55
CA ARG A 131 -1.12 -14.33 -7.80
C ARG A 131 -1.93 -13.12 -8.26
N PHE A 132 -2.56 -12.39 -7.34
CA PHE A 132 -3.28 -11.17 -7.65
C PHE A 132 -2.35 -10.07 -8.18
N THR A 133 -1.19 -9.86 -7.54
CA THR A 133 -0.18 -8.91 -8.00
C THR A 133 0.35 -9.28 -9.39
N GLN A 134 0.58 -10.57 -9.66
CA GLN A 134 0.96 -11.05 -10.99
C GLN A 134 -0.13 -10.78 -12.03
N ALA A 135 -1.39 -11.01 -11.67
CA ALA A 135 -2.54 -10.69 -12.53
C ALA A 135 -2.58 -9.21 -12.92
N LEU A 136 -2.32 -8.29 -11.98
CA LEU A 136 -2.23 -6.86 -12.28
C LEU A 136 -1.11 -6.53 -13.28
N VAL A 137 0.07 -7.13 -13.12
CA VAL A 137 1.20 -6.94 -14.05
C VAL A 137 0.86 -7.45 -15.45
N ARG A 138 0.23 -8.63 -15.55
CA ARG A 138 -0.20 -9.23 -16.82
C ARG A 138 -1.27 -8.39 -17.51
N LEU A 139 -2.26 -7.90 -16.75
CA LEU A 139 -3.30 -7.00 -17.25
C LEU A 139 -2.67 -5.69 -17.77
N ALA A 140 -1.72 -5.13 -17.05
CA ALA A 140 -0.98 -3.93 -17.48
C ALA A 140 -0.17 -4.14 -18.77
N LYS A 141 0.27 -5.37 -19.04
CA LYS A 141 0.91 -5.77 -20.31
C LYS A 141 -0.08 -6.02 -21.45
N GLY A 142 -1.38 -5.91 -21.19
CA GLY A 142 -2.44 -6.19 -22.17
C GLY A 142 -2.76 -7.68 -22.33
N GLU A 143 -2.32 -8.53 -21.40
CA GLU A 143 -2.67 -9.94 -21.42
C GLU A 143 -4.10 -10.17 -20.92
N ASN A 144 -4.77 -11.19 -21.48
CA ASN A 144 -6.05 -11.64 -20.95
C ASN A 144 -5.85 -12.43 -19.65
N VAL A 145 -6.42 -11.92 -18.56
CA VAL A 145 -6.36 -12.53 -17.23
C VAL A 145 -7.75 -13.02 -16.87
N LYS A 146 -7.96 -14.26 -16.44
CA LYS A 146 -9.25 -14.71 -15.91
C LYS A 146 -9.25 -14.58 -14.38
N PRO A 147 -10.28 -14.00 -13.75
CA PRO A 147 -10.35 -13.96 -12.28
C PRO A 147 -10.66 -15.36 -11.77
N ASP A 148 -9.85 -15.82 -10.84
CA ASP A 148 -10.05 -17.08 -10.12
C ASP A 148 -9.40 -16.98 -8.73
N PHE A 149 -9.80 -15.95 -7.99
CA PHE A 149 -9.36 -15.69 -6.62
C PHE A 149 -10.41 -16.18 -5.63
N SER A 150 -9.98 -16.64 -4.45
CA SER A 150 -10.89 -17.06 -3.39
C SER A 150 -11.60 -15.87 -2.75
N LEU A 151 -10.94 -14.71 -2.71
CA LEU A 151 -11.52 -13.44 -2.29
C LEU A 151 -12.28 -12.77 -3.43
N LYS A 152 -13.57 -12.51 -3.18
CA LYS A 152 -14.47 -11.83 -4.12
C LYS A 152 -13.93 -10.47 -4.54
N GLU A 153 -13.36 -9.74 -3.59
CA GLU A 153 -12.82 -8.40 -3.77
C GLU A 153 -11.71 -8.35 -4.83
N PHE A 154 -10.86 -9.38 -4.92
CA PHE A 154 -9.85 -9.46 -5.98
C PHE A 154 -10.47 -9.69 -7.36
N ASN A 155 -11.48 -10.55 -7.46
CA ASN A 155 -12.17 -10.80 -8.72
C ASN A 155 -12.87 -9.54 -9.22
N GLU A 156 -13.55 -8.81 -8.33
CA GLU A 156 -14.22 -7.55 -8.63
C GLU A 156 -13.24 -6.51 -9.18
N ILE A 157 -12.05 -6.38 -8.58
CA ILE A 157 -11.01 -5.47 -9.09
C ILE A 157 -10.55 -5.88 -10.49
N ILE A 158 -10.23 -7.15 -10.73
CA ILE A 158 -9.74 -7.59 -12.04
C ILE A 158 -10.78 -7.36 -13.14
N GLU A 159 -12.05 -7.65 -12.88
CA GLU A 159 -13.13 -7.39 -13.84
C GLU A 159 -13.28 -5.89 -14.12
N ALA A 160 -13.35 -5.06 -13.07
CA ALA A 160 -13.43 -3.61 -13.22
C ALA A 160 -12.23 -3.01 -13.99
N LEU A 161 -11.07 -3.66 -13.97
CA LEU A 161 -9.89 -3.21 -14.71
C LEU A 161 -9.87 -3.64 -16.19
N LYS A 162 -10.67 -4.62 -16.60
CA LYS A 162 -10.78 -5.02 -18.03
C LYS A 162 -11.73 -4.16 -18.86
N GLU A 163 -12.81 -3.67 -18.26
CA GLU A 163 -13.91 -2.95 -18.93
C GLU A 163 -13.54 -1.56 -19.49
#